data_AF-A0A0N1J150-F1
#
_entry.id   AF-A0A0N1J150-F1
#
_cell.length_a   1.000
_cell.length_b   1.000
_cell.length_c   1.000
_cell.angle_alpha   90.00
_cell.angle_beta   90.00
_cell.angle_gamma   90.00
#
_symmetry.space_group_name_H-M   'P 1'
#
loop_
_entity.id
_entity.type
_entity.pdbx_description
1 polymer ?
#
loop_
_entity_poly.entity_id
_entity_poly.type
_entity_poly.pdbx_seq_one_letter_code
_entity_poly.pdbx_strand_id
1 'polypeptide(L)'
;MKLLWKESCAILLFMFLLPSIAFAGSTRTQIFNLKSGWNAVFLEIEPADSRPDTIFINTPVIQLLTFYPKHSSISFIKDPDEIPWNKAGWNCWVQPDRPEAVLTNLYGLQAGQAYLIFCTEDFTWELTGEVKFTKRSWQPQSYNFTGFYVDPFGPPTFLQYFAGSQSALKVKIFKLINNKWKQVLEPWIETIESGKAYWIWYEDELDYPGPMEIKIIGVENEILFLPEITELELNIINRSPDPLSFILKQVESVDNQTQIPLSLVKYNLTANKIKTYENLQTYEPTTPINPGENHTLRLAIRQNDMNEDIIRSLLMITDDIGDRFYLPIQAEKVQVK
;
A
#
# COMPACT_ATOMS: atom_id res chain seq x y z
N MET A 1 -3.08 57.09 47.67
CA MET A 1 -1.98 56.11 47.56
C MET A 1 -2.60 54.72 47.50
N LYS A 2 -3.20 54.36 46.35
CA LYS A 2 -2.81 53.23 45.49
C LYS A 2 -2.31 51.99 46.26
N LEU A 3 -3.12 50.93 46.36
CA LEU A 3 -2.97 49.73 45.54
C LEU A 3 -4.19 48.80 45.75
N LEU A 4 -4.88 48.52 44.65
CA LEU A 4 -5.95 47.53 44.51
C LEU A 4 -5.35 46.12 44.48
N TRP A 5 -5.88 45.22 45.32
CA TRP A 5 -5.67 43.77 45.18
C TRP A 5 -6.40 43.29 43.92
N LYS A 6 -5.65 42.87 42.90
CA LYS A 6 -6.17 42.18 41.73
C LYS A 6 -6.15 40.69 42.00
N GLU A 7 -7.33 40.11 42.17
CA GLU A 7 -7.53 38.68 41.97
C GLU A 7 -7.13 38.33 40.53
N SER A 8 -6.18 37.40 40.39
CA SER A 8 -5.82 36.83 39.09
C SER A 8 -6.16 35.34 39.15
N CYS A 9 -7.29 35.00 38.55
CA CYS A 9 -7.64 33.63 38.16
C CYS A 9 -6.53 33.08 37.25
N ALA A 10 -5.70 32.20 37.78
CA ALA A 10 -4.85 31.35 36.97
C ALA A 10 -5.72 30.22 36.39
N ILE A 11 -6.25 30.44 35.18
CA ILE A 11 -6.87 29.38 34.37
C ILE A 11 -5.72 28.50 33.88
N LEU A 12 -5.54 27.36 34.55
CA LEU A 12 -4.64 26.29 34.11
C LEU A 12 -5.29 25.61 32.89
N LEU A 13 -4.87 26.03 31.70
CA LEU A 13 -5.24 25.38 30.45
C LEU A 13 -4.44 24.06 30.37
N PHE A 14 -5.03 22.97 30.87
CA PHE A 14 -4.48 21.63 30.75
C PHE A 14 -4.65 21.20 29.29
N MET A 15 -3.63 21.47 28.48
CA MET A 15 -3.52 20.98 27.11
C MET A 15 -3.37 19.46 27.18
N PHE A 16 -4.47 18.74 26.95
CA PHE A 16 -4.47 17.30 26.72
C PHE A 16 -3.60 17.03 25.49
N LEU A 17 -2.31 16.74 25.72
CA LEU A 17 -1.51 15.92 24.82
C LEU A 17 -2.18 14.55 24.82
N LEU A 18 -3.11 14.32 23.89
CA LEU A 18 -3.47 12.97 23.49
C LEU A 18 -2.18 12.36 22.93
N PRO A 19 -1.56 11.36 23.59
CA PRO A 19 -0.57 10.57 22.89
C PRO A 19 -1.33 9.90 21.73
N SER A 20 -0.87 10.13 20.50
CA SER A 20 -1.22 9.23 19.40
C SER A 20 -0.81 7.85 19.86
N ILE A 21 -1.77 7.01 20.25
CA ILE A 21 -1.52 5.61 20.53
C ILE A 21 -1.11 5.04 19.17
N ALA A 22 0.19 4.90 18.95
CA ALA A 22 0.72 4.08 17.89
C ALA A 22 0.30 2.65 18.24
N PHE A 23 -0.76 2.17 17.57
CA PHE A 23 -1.25 0.82 17.75
C PHE A 23 -0.32 -0.12 17.00
N ALA A 24 0.55 -0.81 17.75
CA ALA A 24 1.63 -1.61 17.20
C ALA A 24 1.12 -2.88 16.50
N GLY A 25 1.76 -3.26 15.40
CA GLY A 25 1.65 -4.59 14.80
C GLY A 25 1.25 -4.65 13.34
N SER A 26 1.32 -3.55 12.60
CA SER A 26 1.05 -3.53 11.16
C SER A 26 2.14 -2.81 10.35
N THR A 27 3.34 -2.63 10.91
CA THR A 27 4.43 -1.88 10.30
C THR A 27 5.48 -2.74 9.62
N ARG A 28 6.07 -2.20 8.55
CA ARG A 28 7.24 -2.79 7.86
C ARG A 28 8.26 -1.71 7.52
N THR A 29 9.49 -2.13 7.26
CA THR A 29 10.56 -1.26 6.75
C THR A 29 10.74 -1.47 5.26
N GLN A 30 10.77 -0.38 4.49
CA GLN A 30 11.27 -0.33 3.12
C GLN A 30 12.64 0.32 3.10
N ILE A 31 13.54 -0.23 2.28
CA ILE A 31 14.91 0.26 2.12
C ILE A 31 15.07 0.70 0.67
N PHE A 32 15.48 1.95 0.47
CA PHE A 32 15.72 2.54 -0.85
C PHE A 32 17.19 2.93 -0.98
N ASN A 33 17.85 2.41 -2.01
CA ASN A 33 19.21 2.80 -2.38
C ASN A 33 19.14 3.93 -3.41
N LEU A 34 19.06 5.17 -2.94
CA LEU A 34 18.93 6.36 -3.78
C LEU A 34 20.29 6.77 -4.36
N LYS A 35 20.28 7.20 -5.61
CA LYS A 35 21.44 7.76 -6.31
C LYS A 35 21.41 9.28 -6.34
N SER A 36 22.58 9.90 -6.44
CA SER A 36 22.65 11.33 -6.73
C SER A 36 21.82 11.67 -7.99
N GLY A 37 20.94 12.67 -7.87
CA GLY A 37 19.93 13.04 -8.86
C GLY A 37 18.53 12.53 -8.52
N TRP A 38 17.70 12.41 -9.56
CA TRP A 38 16.32 11.95 -9.51
C TRP A 38 16.23 10.43 -9.42
N ASN A 39 15.41 9.98 -8.48
CA ASN A 39 15.04 8.58 -8.25
C ASN A 39 13.52 8.45 -8.32
N ALA A 40 13.00 7.44 -9.02
CA ALA A 40 11.57 7.14 -9.05
C ALA A 40 11.28 5.98 -8.10
N VAL A 41 10.60 6.28 -6.99
CA VAL A 41 10.32 5.32 -5.93
C VAL A 41 8.82 5.11 -5.77
N PHE A 42 8.45 3.91 -5.34
CA PHE A 42 7.09 3.55 -4.98
C PHE A 42 7.03 3.17 -3.51
N LEU A 43 6.15 3.86 -2.79
CA LEU A 43 6.00 3.66 -1.36
C LEU A 43 4.87 2.66 -1.08
N GLU A 44 5.19 1.53 -0.45
CA GLU A 44 4.24 0.46 -0.09
C GLU A 44 3.66 0.65 1.34
N ILE A 45 4.31 1.48 2.17
CA ILE A 45 3.96 1.74 3.58
C ILE A 45 3.62 3.22 3.82
N GLU A 46 2.83 3.50 4.86
CA GLU A 46 2.51 4.85 5.29
C GLU A 46 3.31 5.20 6.56
N PRO A 47 4.23 6.17 6.51
CA PRO A 47 5.02 6.55 7.68
C PRO A 47 4.14 7.07 8.82
N ALA A 48 4.53 6.77 10.06
CA ALA A 48 3.81 7.27 11.25
C ALA A 48 3.80 8.81 11.33
N ASP A 49 4.93 9.45 10.98
CA ASP A 49 4.96 10.88 10.64
C ASP A 49 5.17 11.00 9.13
N SER A 50 4.10 11.32 8.40
CA SER A 50 4.12 11.42 6.95
C SER A 50 4.75 12.71 6.42
N ARG A 51 5.11 13.67 7.28
CA ARG A 51 5.60 14.99 6.85
C ARG A 51 7.00 14.87 6.25
N PRO A 52 7.21 15.29 4.99
CA PRO A 52 8.53 15.26 4.37
C PRO A 52 9.59 16.05 5.16
N ASP A 53 9.21 17.17 5.79
CA ASP A 53 10.10 17.98 6.63
C ASP A 53 10.72 17.17 7.79
N THR A 54 9.94 16.29 8.41
CA THR A 54 10.44 15.43 9.50
C THR A 54 11.26 14.29 8.93
N ILE A 55 10.76 13.63 7.88
CA ILE A 55 11.36 12.42 7.30
C ILE A 55 12.75 12.72 6.72
N PHE A 56 12.91 13.85 6.04
CA PHE A 56 14.12 14.18 5.28
C PHE A 56 15.02 15.21 5.98
N ILE A 57 14.76 15.52 7.26
CA ILE A 57 15.61 16.42 8.03
C ILE A 57 17.06 15.92 8.06
N ASN A 58 18.01 16.81 7.76
CA ASN A 58 19.44 16.48 7.71
C ASN A 58 19.80 15.33 6.74
N THR A 59 18.99 15.11 5.70
CA THR A 59 19.30 14.13 4.64
C THR A 59 19.75 14.82 3.35
N PRO A 60 20.38 14.09 2.41
CA PRO A 60 20.67 14.58 1.06
C PRO A 60 19.44 14.85 0.17
N VAL A 61 18.23 14.54 0.63
CA VAL A 61 16.99 14.72 -0.12
C VAL A 61 16.53 16.16 0.00
N ILE A 62 16.51 16.87 -1.13
CA ILE A 62 16.18 18.31 -1.14
C ILE A 62 14.86 18.63 -1.84
N GLN A 63 14.32 17.66 -2.61
CA GLN A 63 13.07 17.85 -3.36
C GLN A 63 12.34 16.52 -3.57
N LEU A 64 11.02 16.55 -3.40
CA LEU A 64 10.11 15.48 -3.82
C LEU A 64 9.09 16.01 -4.81
N LEU A 65 8.71 15.17 -5.76
CA LEU A 65 7.56 15.40 -6.63
C LEU A 65 6.67 14.17 -6.61
N THR A 66 5.36 14.36 -6.67
CA THR A 66 4.40 13.29 -6.87
C THR A 66 3.35 13.74 -7.88
N PHE A 67 2.79 12.80 -8.62
CA PHE A 67 1.75 13.06 -9.60
C PHE A 67 0.43 12.46 -9.14
N TYR A 68 -0.53 13.35 -8.89
CA TYR A 68 -1.94 13.01 -8.71
C TYR A 68 -2.69 13.28 -10.01
N PRO A 69 -3.15 12.23 -10.71
CA PRO A 69 -3.98 12.42 -11.89
C PRO A 69 -5.23 13.20 -11.50
N LYS A 70 -5.53 14.30 -12.21
CA LYS A 70 -6.83 14.96 -12.06
C LYS A 70 -7.87 14.03 -12.69
N HIS A 71 -8.81 13.52 -11.91
CA HIS A 71 -10.00 12.86 -12.43
C HIS A 71 -10.83 13.88 -13.20
N SER A 72 -10.56 14.08 -14.49
CA SER A 72 -11.49 14.80 -15.36
C SER A 72 -12.45 13.79 -15.96
N SER A 73 -13.49 13.41 -15.21
CA SER A 73 -14.75 13.04 -15.84
C SER A 73 -15.46 14.33 -16.26
N ILE A 74 -14.88 15.05 -17.23
CA ILE A 74 -15.52 16.27 -17.71
C ILE A 74 -16.56 15.84 -18.75
N SER A 75 -17.77 15.64 -18.22
CA SER A 75 -19.03 15.86 -18.93
C SER A 75 -18.91 17.15 -19.76
N PHE A 76 -19.28 17.03 -21.04
CA PHE A 76 -19.49 18.10 -22.02
C PHE A 76 -19.49 19.53 -21.43
N ILE A 77 -18.37 20.26 -21.55
CA ILE A 77 -18.31 21.69 -21.25
C ILE A 77 -19.04 22.43 -22.36
N LYS A 78 -20.10 23.14 -21.99
CA LYS A 78 -20.95 23.92 -22.91
C LYS A 78 -20.49 25.38 -23.04
N ASP A 79 -19.64 25.85 -22.12
CA ASP A 79 -19.18 27.23 -22.04
C ASP A 79 -17.64 27.33 -22.05
N PRO A 80 -17.02 27.88 -23.11
CA PRO A 80 -15.56 27.91 -23.26
C PRO A 80 -14.84 28.86 -22.28
N ASP A 81 -15.55 29.70 -21.53
CA ASP A 81 -14.96 30.65 -20.57
C ASP A 81 -14.80 30.06 -19.13
N GLU A 82 -15.17 28.79 -18.90
CA GLU A 82 -15.17 28.15 -17.57
C GLU A 82 -13.88 27.39 -17.19
N ILE A 83 -12.72 27.63 -17.83
CA ILE A 83 -11.49 26.90 -17.50
C ILE A 83 -10.50 27.76 -16.71
N PRO A 84 -10.41 27.63 -15.37
CA PRO A 84 -9.24 28.10 -14.63
C PRO A 84 -8.02 27.23 -14.96
N TRP A 85 -7.09 27.80 -15.73
CA TRP A 85 -5.79 27.24 -16.11
C TRP A 85 -4.79 27.20 -14.92
N ASN A 86 -5.05 26.35 -13.91
CA ASN A 86 -4.03 25.91 -12.95
C ASN A 86 -3.59 24.46 -13.25
N LYS A 87 -2.61 24.37 -14.16
CA LYS A 87 -1.77 23.22 -14.53
C LYS A 87 -0.87 22.86 -13.32
N ALA A 88 -0.57 21.63 -12.94
CA ALA A 88 -0.69 20.29 -13.50
C ALA A 88 -0.85 19.35 -12.27
N GLY A 89 -1.18 18.07 -12.43
CA GLY A 89 -1.34 17.13 -11.30
C GLY A 89 -0.11 16.90 -10.41
N TRP A 90 0.92 17.74 -10.51
CA TRP A 90 2.16 17.64 -9.75
C TRP A 90 2.06 18.38 -8.42
N ASN A 91 2.39 17.67 -7.35
CA ASN A 91 2.68 18.24 -6.06
C ASN A 91 4.17 18.12 -5.77
N CYS A 92 4.73 19.13 -5.12
CA CYS A 92 6.14 19.30 -4.86
C CYS A 92 6.36 19.57 -3.38
N TRP A 93 7.42 18.99 -2.83
CA TRP A 93 8.02 19.42 -1.59
C TRP A 93 9.45 19.86 -1.88
N VAL A 94 9.86 20.96 -1.30
CA VAL A 94 11.25 21.43 -1.29
C VAL A 94 11.65 21.67 0.16
N GLN A 95 12.89 21.31 0.48
CA GLN A 95 13.45 21.46 1.82
C GLN A 95 13.31 22.91 2.35
N PRO A 96 12.88 23.12 3.62
CA PRO A 96 12.52 24.45 4.14
C PRO A 96 13.64 25.51 4.16
N ASP A 97 14.90 25.10 4.16
CA ASP A 97 16.06 26.01 4.19
C ASP A 97 16.41 26.59 2.81
N ARG A 98 15.68 26.21 1.76
CA ARG A 98 15.92 26.65 0.39
C ARG A 98 14.98 27.78 -0.04
N PRO A 99 15.43 28.72 -0.89
CA PRO A 99 14.58 29.79 -1.42
C PRO A 99 13.32 29.27 -2.14
N GLU A 100 13.41 28.10 -2.77
CA GLU A 100 12.32 27.49 -3.53
C GLU A 100 11.26 26.80 -2.65
N ALA A 101 11.44 26.77 -1.32
CA ALA A 101 10.48 26.20 -0.36
C ALA A 101 9.06 26.80 -0.47
N VAL A 102 8.95 28.03 -0.99
CA VAL A 102 7.66 28.68 -1.29
C VAL A 102 6.79 27.92 -2.31
N LEU A 103 7.37 26.99 -3.08
CA LEU A 103 6.67 26.17 -4.06
C LEU A 103 6.07 24.88 -3.46
N THR A 104 6.31 24.61 -2.17
CA THR A 104 5.84 23.40 -1.51
C THR A 104 4.31 23.37 -1.43
N ASN A 105 3.72 22.29 -1.95
CA ASN A 105 2.30 21.95 -1.81
C ASN A 105 2.08 20.45 -1.51
N LEU A 106 3.17 19.67 -1.33
CA LEU A 106 3.16 18.30 -0.83
C LEU A 106 3.52 18.30 0.67
N TYR A 107 2.57 17.89 1.51
CA TYR A 107 2.72 17.95 2.97
C TYR A 107 2.74 16.58 3.66
N GLY A 108 2.58 15.50 2.90
CA GLY A 108 2.51 14.14 3.43
C GLY A 108 2.91 13.09 2.41
N LEU A 109 3.65 12.07 2.86
CA LEU A 109 3.89 10.84 2.13
C LEU A 109 2.81 9.80 2.44
N GLN A 110 2.40 9.03 1.43
CA GLN A 110 1.27 8.10 1.51
C GLN A 110 1.67 6.72 0.95
N ALA A 111 1.13 5.67 1.56
CA ALA A 111 1.24 4.33 0.99
C ALA A 111 0.54 4.25 -0.38
N GLY A 112 1.05 3.38 -1.25
CA GLY A 112 0.53 3.18 -2.60
C GLY A 112 0.83 4.32 -3.56
N GLN A 113 1.71 5.27 -3.20
CA GLN A 113 2.02 6.45 -4.02
C GLN A 113 3.44 6.39 -4.59
N ALA A 114 3.58 6.83 -5.83
CA ALA A 114 4.87 7.02 -6.48
C ALA A 114 5.41 8.44 -6.27
N TYR A 115 6.71 8.53 -6.00
CA TYR A 115 7.44 9.78 -5.79
C TYR A 115 8.68 9.85 -6.68
N LEU A 116 8.99 11.05 -7.16
CA LEU A 116 10.31 11.41 -7.64
C LEU A 116 11.07 12.08 -6.51
N ILE A 117 12.24 11.56 -6.18
CA ILE A 117 13.08 12.06 -5.09
C ILE A 117 14.40 12.54 -5.67
N PHE A 118 14.73 13.82 -5.47
CA PHE A 118 16.02 14.37 -5.84
C PHE A 118 16.97 14.35 -4.65
N CYS A 119 18.10 13.66 -4.82
CA CYS A 119 19.18 13.56 -3.83
C CYS A 119 20.43 14.28 -4.34
N THR A 120 21.16 14.98 -3.47
CA THR A 120 22.44 15.61 -3.84
C THR A 120 23.58 14.59 -3.95
N GLU A 121 23.52 13.50 -3.19
CA GLU A 121 24.49 12.40 -3.18
C GLU A 121 23.77 11.04 -3.05
N ASP A 122 24.54 9.95 -3.20
CA ASP A 122 24.02 8.60 -2.97
C ASP A 122 23.59 8.46 -1.49
N PHE A 123 22.38 7.95 -1.24
CA PHE A 123 21.78 7.91 0.08
C PHE A 123 20.97 6.63 0.26
N THR A 124 21.19 5.92 1.36
CA THR A 124 20.33 4.77 1.74
C THR A 124 19.24 5.29 2.67
N TRP A 125 18.01 5.24 2.19
CA TRP A 125 16.85 5.66 2.95
C TRP A 125 16.09 4.45 3.46
N GLU A 126 16.12 4.26 4.78
CA GLU A 126 15.29 3.28 5.48
C GLU A 126 14.06 3.98 6.04
N LEU A 127 12.87 3.47 5.70
CA LEU A 127 11.60 4.03 6.13
C LEU A 127 10.74 2.93 6.73
N THR A 128 10.26 3.15 7.96
CA THR A 128 9.31 2.27 8.64
C THR A 128 7.94 2.93 8.71
N GLY A 129 6.90 2.16 8.44
CA GLY A 129 5.53 2.68 8.41
C GLY A 129 4.49 1.58 8.36
N GLU A 130 3.23 1.95 8.55
CA GLU A 130 2.10 1.03 8.50
C GLU A 130 1.88 0.51 7.09
N VAL A 131 1.64 -0.79 6.96
CA VAL A 131 1.17 -1.39 5.72
C VAL A 131 -0.26 -0.91 5.47
N LYS A 132 -0.54 -0.46 4.24
CA LYS A 132 -1.90 -0.21 3.77
C LYS A 132 -2.15 -1.09 2.55
N PHE A 133 -3.16 -1.95 2.61
CA PHE A 133 -3.63 -2.65 1.42
C PHE A 133 -4.54 -1.72 0.64
N THR A 134 -4.08 -1.27 -0.52
CA THR A 134 -4.84 -0.40 -1.41
C THR A 134 -5.03 -1.10 -2.75
N LYS A 135 -6.27 -1.05 -3.26
CA LYS A 135 -6.55 -1.52 -4.61
C LYS A 135 -5.93 -0.54 -5.60
N ARG A 136 -5.28 -1.07 -6.62
CA ARG A 136 -4.81 -0.24 -7.72
C ARG A 136 -6.01 0.30 -8.51
N SER A 137 -5.96 1.58 -8.82
CA SER A 137 -6.85 2.21 -9.79
C SER A 137 -6.01 2.82 -10.90
N TRP A 138 -6.39 2.54 -12.14
CA TRP A 138 -5.77 3.09 -13.32
C TRP A 138 -6.59 4.27 -13.84
N GLN A 139 -5.91 5.30 -14.30
CA GLN A 139 -6.55 6.25 -15.20
C GLN A 139 -6.51 5.68 -16.63
N PRO A 140 -7.67 5.32 -17.21
CA PRO A 140 -7.72 4.80 -18.58
C PRO A 140 -7.29 5.86 -19.58
N GLN A 141 -6.70 5.42 -20.69
CA GLN A 141 -6.19 6.26 -21.79
C GLN A 141 -5.25 7.38 -21.31
N SER A 142 -4.44 7.10 -20.30
CA SER A 142 -3.56 8.07 -19.66
C SER A 142 -2.25 7.43 -19.18
N TYR A 143 -1.27 8.30 -18.92
CA TYR A 143 -0.04 7.93 -18.22
C TYR A 143 -0.28 7.93 -16.71
N ASN A 144 0.01 6.79 -16.08
CA ASN A 144 -0.07 6.58 -14.64
C ASN A 144 1.35 6.53 -14.08
N PHE A 145 1.65 7.38 -13.08
CA PHE A 145 2.90 7.31 -12.33
C PHE A 145 2.71 6.43 -11.11
N THR A 146 3.22 5.21 -11.16
CA THR A 146 2.93 4.18 -10.14
C THR A 146 4.05 3.16 -10.01
N GLY A 147 3.97 2.31 -9.00
CA GLY A 147 4.80 1.12 -8.86
C GLY A 147 3.95 -0.12 -8.57
N PHE A 148 4.61 -1.17 -8.11
CA PHE A 148 4.02 -2.50 -8.03
C PHE A 148 4.38 -3.22 -6.72
N TYR A 149 3.40 -3.94 -6.18
CA TYR A 149 3.54 -4.82 -5.04
C TYR A 149 4.10 -6.18 -5.48
N VAL A 150 5.40 -6.20 -5.82
CA VAL A 150 6.09 -7.38 -6.35
C VAL A 150 7.15 -7.89 -5.38
N ASP A 151 7.45 -9.18 -5.45
CA ASP A 151 8.51 -9.80 -4.66
C ASP A 151 9.90 -9.36 -5.17
N PRO A 152 10.74 -8.71 -4.34
CA PRO A 152 12.10 -8.36 -4.73
C PRO A 152 13.00 -9.57 -5.01
N PHE A 153 12.66 -10.78 -4.54
CA PHE A 153 13.45 -12.00 -4.73
C PHE A 153 13.02 -12.83 -5.94
N GLY A 154 11.85 -12.54 -6.51
CA GLY A 154 11.33 -13.19 -7.70
C GLY A 154 10.40 -12.26 -8.48
N PRO A 155 10.88 -11.09 -8.95
CA PRO A 155 10.01 -10.12 -9.61
C PRO A 155 9.56 -10.61 -11.00
N PRO A 156 8.30 -10.35 -11.40
CA PRO A 156 7.84 -10.64 -12.75
C PRO A 156 8.48 -9.69 -13.75
N THR A 157 8.56 -10.13 -15.01
CA THR A 157 8.73 -9.20 -16.14
C THR A 157 7.47 -8.35 -16.35
N PHE A 158 7.61 -7.20 -17.00
CA PHE A 158 6.44 -6.40 -17.37
C PHE A 158 5.44 -7.19 -18.22
N LEU A 159 5.92 -8.04 -19.14
CA LEU A 159 5.03 -8.88 -19.95
C LEU A 159 4.27 -9.89 -19.07
N GLN A 160 4.94 -10.59 -18.16
CA GLN A 160 4.30 -11.53 -17.24
C GLN A 160 3.25 -10.84 -16.37
N TYR A 161 3.60 -9.68 -15.82
CA TYR A 161 2.70 -8.91 -14.97
C TYR A 161 1.43 -8.49 -15.70
N PHE A 162 1.54 -8.02 -16.94
CA PHE A 162 0.39 -7.53 -17.70
C PHE A 162 -0.27 -8.59 -18.58
N ALA A 163 0.19 -9.85 -18.56
CA ALA A 163 -0.28 -10.89 -19.47
C ALA A 163 -1.80 -11.15 -19.39
N GLY A 164 -2.41 -10.89 -18.23
CA GLY A 164 -3.85 -11.01 -18.00
C GLY A 164 -4.69 -9.82 -18.47
N SER A 165 -4.07 -8.69 -18.80
CA SER A 165 -4.75 -7.47 -19.24
C SER A 165 -5.02 -7.52 -20.75
N GLN A 166 -6.15 -6.99 -21.20
CA GLN A 166 -6.41 -6.80 -22.63
C GLN A 166 -5.41 -5.81 -23.26
N SER A 167 -4.76 -4.98 -22.43
CA SER A 167 -3.74 -4.02 -22.82
C SER A 167 -2.31 -4.58 -22.81
N ALA A 168 -2.08 -5.87 -22.52
CA ALA A 168 -0.74 -6.47 -22.38
C ALA A 168 0.25 -6.08 -23.50
N LEU A 169 -0.23 -6.02 -24.74
CA LEU A 169 0.58 -5.71 -25.94
C LEU A 169 0.64 -4.22 -26.29
N LYS A 170 -0.10 -3.37 -25.57
CA LYS A 170 -0.26 -1.93 -25.83
C LYS A 170 0.29 -1.06 -24.70
N VAL A 171 0.76 -1.66 -23.60
CA VAL A 171 1.35 -0.91 -22.48
C VAL A 171 2.64 -0.24 -22.93
N LYS A 172 2.74 1.08 -22.74
CA LYS A 172 4.02 1.81 -22.88
C LYS A 172 4.58 2.07 -21.49
N ILE A 173 5.79 1.60 -21.25
CA ILE A 173 6.44 1.67 -19.94
C ILE A 173 7.67 2.56 -20.08
N PHE A 174 7.82 3.50 -19.16
CA PHE A 174 9.03 4.32 -19.04
C PHE A 174 9.60 4.20 -17.64
N LYS A 175 10.90 3.90 -17.58
CA LYS A 175 11.69 3.83 -16.35
C LYS A 175 12.68 4.99 -16.29
N LEU A 176 12.98 5.46 -15.08
CA LEU A 176 13.96 6.53 -14.87
C LEU A 176 15.37 5.93 -14.84
N ILE A 177 16.24 6.34 -15.76
CA ILE A 177 17.65 5.95 -15.79
C ILE A 177 18.51 7.20 -15.98
N ASN A 178 19.46 7.43 -15.08
CA ASN A 178 20.41 8.55 -15.15
C ASN A 178 19.69 9.88 -15.39
N ASN A 179 18.71 10.22 -14.55
CA ASN A 179 17.90 11.44 -14.62
C ASN A 179 17.02 11.59 -15.87
N LYS A 180 16.83 10.53 -16.66
CA LYS A 180 16.03 10.58 -17.90
C LYS A 180 15.05 9.43 -17.98
N TRP A 181 13.82 9.74 -18.36
CA TRP A 181 12.83 8.72 -18.71
C TRP A 181 13.27 8.00 -19.98
N LYS A 182 13.33 6.68 -19.92
CA LYS A 182 13.60 5.82 -21.07
C LYS A 182 12.50 4.80 -21.20
N GLN A 183 12.02 4.63 -22.43
CA GLN A 183 11.04 3.60 -22.73
C GLN A 183 11.66 2.21 -22.56
N VAL A 184 10.91 1.29 -21.97
CA VAL A 184 11.23 -0.14 -21.98
C VAL A 184 10.84 -0.69 -23.35
N LEU A 185 11.83 -1.17 -24.11
CA LEU A 185 11.63 -1.71 -25.46
C LEU A 185 11.36 -3.22 -25.45
N GLU A 186 11.82 -3.91 -24.41
CA GLU A 186 11.76 -5.37 -24.29
C GLU A 186 11.07 -5.78 -22.97
N PRO A 187 9.75 -5.56 -22.84
CA PRO A 187 9.02 -5.84 -21.60
C PRO A 187 8.99 -7.32 -21.19
N TRP A 188 9.39 -8.25 -22.08
CA TRP A 188 9.48 -9.68 -21.81
C TRP A 188 10.77 -10.12 -21.11
N ILE A 189 11.77 -9.25 -20.98
CA ILE A 189 12.98 -9.51 -20.17
C ILE A 189 13.16 -8.49 -19.04
N GLU A 190 12.57 -7.31 -19.16
CA GLU A 190 12.67 -6.29 -18.13
C GLU A 190 11.76 -6.64 -16.94
N THR A 191 12.38 -6.89 -15.79
CA THR A 191 11.69 -7.18 -14.52
C THR A 191 11.18 -5.92 -13.83
N ILE A 192 10.05 -6.03 -13.15
CA ILE A 192 9.51 -4.98 -12.30
C ILE A 192 10.25 -4.98 -10.97
N GLU A 193 11.00 -3.92 -10.67
CA GLU A 193 11.71 -3.82 -9.39
C GLU A 193 10.78 -3.31 -8.27
N SER A 194 10.74 -4.04 -7.14
CA SER A 194 10.03 -3.60 -5.92
C SER A 194 10.58 -2.25 -5.42
N GLY A 195 9.67 -1.40 -4.94
CA GLY A 195 10.03 -0.06 -4.46
C GLY A 195 10.39 0.97 -5.55
N LYS A 196 10.32 0.62 -6.85
CA LYS A 196 10.50 1.57 -7.96
C LYS A 196 9.18 2.00 -8.59
N ALA A 197 9.18 3.22 -9.11
CA ALA A 197 8.06 3.78 -9.84
C ALA A 197 8.37 3.98 -11.34
N TYR A 198 7.31 3.93 -12.14
CA TYR A 198 7.33 3.93 -13.59
C TYR A 198 6.21 4.81 -14.13
N TRP A 199 6.37 5.32 -15.35
CA TRP A 199 5.24 5.82 -16.12
C TRP A 199 4.69 4.71 -17.00
N ILE A 200 3.40 4.47 -16.87
CA ILE A 200 2.68 3.41 -17.57
C ILE A 200 1.54 4.03 -18.34
N TRP A 201 1.56 3.93 -19.67
CA TRP A 201 0.39 4.20 -20.50
C TRP A 201 -0.56 3.01 -20.38
N TYR A 202 -1.77 3.27 -19.87
CA TYR A 202 -2.80 2.26 -19.72
C TYR A 202 -3.98 2.61 -20.63
N GLU A 203 -4.33 1.71 -21.53
CA GLU A 203 -5.35 1.94 -22.56
C GLU A 203 -6.74 1.45 -22.12
N ASP A 204 -6.80 0.38 -21.32
CA ASP A 204 -8.05 -0.31 -20.97
C ASP A 204 -8.99 0.55 -20.13
N GLU A 205 -10.29 0.38 -20.32
CA GLU A 205 -11.34 1.00 -19.49
C GLU A 205 -11.57 0.22 -18.19
N LEU A 206 -11.17 -1.06 -18.15
CA LEU A 206 -11.25 -1.88 -16.94
C LEU A 206 -9.95 -1.80 -16.14
N ASP A 207 -10.08 -1.53 -14.84
CA ASP A 207 -8.95 -1.55 -13.90
C ASP A 207 -8.37 -2.96 -13.79
N TYR A 208 -7.14 -3.17 -14.28
CA TYR A 208 -6.42 -4.41 -14.11
C TYR A 208 -5.68 -4.42 -12.77
N PRO A 209 -6.06 -5.26 -11.80
CA PRO A 209 -5.47 -5.24 -10.45
C PRO A 209 -4.03 -5.78 -10.42
N GLY A 210 -3.66 -6.60 -11.41
CA GLY A 210 -2.44 -7.41 -11.43
C GLY A 210 -2.78 -8.89 -11.73
N PRO A 211 -1.77 -9.77 -11.83
CA PRO A 211 -1.95 -11.22 -12.01
C PRO A 211 -2.78 -11.89 -10.93
N MET A 212 -2.59 -11.53 -9.67
CA MET A 212 -3.37 -11.97 -8.52
C MET A 212 -4.23 -10.84 -7.96
N GLU A 213 -5.55 -11.03 -7.88
CA GLU A 213 -6.46 -10.10 -7.22
C GLU A 213 -6.93 -10.66 -5.87
N ILE A 214 -6.83 -9.83 -4.83
CA ILE A 214 -7.26 -10.17 -3.48
C ILE A 214 -8.52 -9.37 -3.15
N LYS A 215 -9.59 -10.08 -2.74
CA LYS A 215 -10.83 -9.45 -2.23
C LYS A 215 -11.13 -9.94 -0.83
N ILE A 216 -11.18 -9.02 0.12
CA ILE A 216 -11.69 -9.30 1.46
C ILE A 216 -13.20 -9.08 1.42
N ILE A 217 -13.99 -10.03 1.93
CA ILE A 217 -15.45 -9.94 1.91
C ILE A 217 -15.93 -9.14 3.12
N GLY A 218 -16.75 -8.12 2.86
CA GLY A 218 -17.36 -7.27 3.90
C GLY A 218 -16.50 -6.09 4.35
N VAL A 219 -15.24 -6.01 3.94
CA VAL A 219 -14.29 -4.94 4.26
C VAL A 219 -13.37 -4.68 3.05
N GLU A 220 -12.76 -3.49 2.96
CA GLU A 220 -12.01 -3.12 1.74
C GLU A 220 -10.49 -3.24 1.88
N ASN A 221 -9.91 -2.77 2.99
CA ASN A 221 -8.46 -2.49 3.08
C ASN A 221 -7.74 -3.22 4.22
N GLU A 222 -8.47 -3.86 5.13
CA GLU A 222 -7.89 -4.57 6.28
C GLU A 222 -8.81 -5.72 6.70
N ILE A 223 -8.24 -6.75 7.31
CA ILE A 223 -9.02 -7.86 7.89
C ILE A 223 -9.25 -7.53 9.36
N LEU A 224 -10.51 -7.24 9.71
CA LEU A 224 -10.88 -6.81 11.05
C LEU A 224 -11.81 -7.83 11.71
N PHE A 225 -11.29 -8.57 12.68
CA PHE A 225 -12.09 -9.42 13.57
C PHE A 225 -12.55 -8.59 14.78
N LEU A 226 -13.72 -7.97 14.63
CA LEU A 226 -14.44 -7.35 15.76
C LEU A 226 -14.93 -8.43 16.75
N PRO A 227 -15.29 -8.07 18.00
CA PRO A 227 -15.70 -9.04 19.01
C PRO A 227 -16.78 -10.03 18.53
N GLU A 228 -17.75 -9.57 17.72
CA GLU A 228 -18.82 -10.40 17.16
C GLU A 228 -18.48 -11.04 15.80
N ILE A 229 -17.42 -10.58 15.13
CA ILE A 229 -16.97 -11.08 13.82
C ILE A 229 -15.85 -12.09 14.05
N THR A 230 -16.21 -13.37 14.06
CA THR A 230 -15.25 -14.46 14.34
C THR A 230 -14.77 -15.20 13.10
N GLU A 231 -15.41 -15.02 11.95
CA GLU A 231 -15.04 -15.59 10.66
C GLU A 231 -15.09 -14.52 9.57
N LEU A 232 -14.13 -14.54 8.65
CA LEU A 232 -14.07 -13.68 7.46
C LEU A 232 -13.67 -14.49 6.23
N GLU A 233 -14.09 -14.02 5.06
CA GLU A 233 -13.73 -14.64 3.78
C GLU A 233 -12.77 -13.77 2.98
N LEU A 234 -11.77 -14.43 2.40
CA LEU A 234 -10.79 -13.87 1.51
C LEU A 234 -10.88 -14.62 0.19
N ASN A 235 -11.08 -13.91 -0.91
CA ASN A 235 -11.07 -14.48 -2.26
C ASN A 235 -9.76 -14.09 -2.95
N ILE A 236 -9.03 -15.10 -3.40
CA ILE A 236 -7.87 -14.95 -4.27
C ILE A 236 -8.33 -15.29 -5.69
N ILE A 237 -8.20 -14.35 -6.62
CA ILE A 237 -8.70 -14.50 -7.99
C ILE A 237 -7.52 -14.48 -8.94
N ASN A 238 -7.42 -15.51 -9.79
CA ASN A 238 -6.40 -15.55 -10.82
C ASN A 238 -6.85 -14.69 -12.01
N ARG A 239 -6.10 -13.61 -12.26
CA ARG A 239 -6.29 -12.72 -13.40
C ARG A 239 -5.23 -12.91 -14.49
N SER A 240 -4.30 -13.84 -14.30
CA SER A 240 -3.30 -14.22 -15.29
C SER A 240 -3.89 -15.22 -16.31
N PRO A 241 -3.24 -15.41 -17.48
CA PRO A 241 -3.70 -16.36 -18.49
C PRO A 241 -3.32 -17.82 -18.19
N ASP A 242 -2.47 -18.07 -17.20
CA ASP A 242 -1.96 -19.39 -16.81
C ASP A 242 -2.47 -19.78 -15.41
N PRO A 243 -2.47 -21.06 -15.03
CA PRO A 243 -2.78 -21.46 -13.65
C PRO A 243 -1.83 -20.79 -12.64
N LEU A 244 -2.36 -20.33 -11.51
CA LEU A 244 -1.65 -19.54 -10.50
C LEU A 244 -1.63 -20.27 -9.16
N SER A 245 -0.45 -20.39 -8.56
CA SER A 245 -0.26 -20.89 -7.20
C SER A 245 0.08 -19.74 -6.27
N PHE A 246 -0.34 -19.83 -4.99
CA PHE A 246 -0.01 -18.80 -4.01
C PHE A 246 0.28 -19.40 -2.63
N ILE A 247 1.05 -18.67 -1.84
CA ILE A 247 1.36 -18.96 -0.45
C ILE A 247 0.83 -17.80 0.40
N LEU A 248 0.04 -18.11 1.42
CA LEU A 248 -0.38 -17.18 2.46
C LEU A 248 0.35 -17.55 3.76
N LYS A 249 0.96 -16.57 4.43
CA LYS A 249 1.63 -16.81 5.73
C LYS A 249 1.45 -15.63 6.69
N GLN A 250 1.41 -15.92 7.99
CA GLN A 250 1.56 -14.87 8.99
C GLN A 250 3.01 -14.39 9.03
N VAL A 251 3.22 -13.08 9.10
CA VAL A 251 4.55 -12.48 9.22
C VAL A 251 4.60 -11.51 10.39
N GLU A 252 5.76 -11.42 11.02
CA GLU A 252 6.01 -10.48 12.11
C GLU A 252 6.01 -9.05 11.59
N SER A 253 5.45 -8.15 12.39
CA SER A 253 5.56 -6.71 12.21
C SER A 253 6.83 -6.19 12.90
N VAL A 254 7.35 -5.05 12.45
CA VAL A 254 8.57 -4.44 13.05
C VAL A 254 8.33 -4.02 14.49
N ASP A 255 7.13 -3.54 14.80
CA ASP A 255 6.72 -3.00 16.10
C ASP A 255 5.94 -4.00 16.98
N ASN A 256 5.52 -5.16 16.44
CA ASN A 256 4.89 -6.22 17.21
C ASN A 256 5.17 -7.61 16.59
N GLN A 257 5.70 -8.51 17.41
CA GLN A 257 5.98 -9.89 17.01
C GLN A 257 4.84 -10.85 17.37
N THR A 258 3.81 -10.39 18.09
CA THR A 258 2.65 -11.20 18.45
C THR A 258 1.83 -11.52 17.20
N GLN A 259 1.72 -12.80 16.87
CA GLN A 259 0.84 -13.28 15.80
C GLN A 259 -0.60 -13.41 16.27
N ILE A 260 -1.54 -13.18 15.36
CA ILE A 260 -2.95 -13.41 15.62
C ILE A 260 -3.23 -14.92 15.56
N PRO A 261 -3.92 -15.51 16.56
CA PRO A 261 -4.24 -16.93 16.55
C PRO A 261 -5.36 -17.24 15.54
N LEU A 262 -4.99 -17.34 14.26
CA LEU A 262 -5.91 -17.60 13.16
C LEU A 262 -6.06 -19.09 12.87
N SER A 263 -7.27 -19.50 12.52
CA SER A 263 -7.60 -20.82 11.99
C SER A 263 -8.06 -20.70 10.53
N LEU A 264 -7.72 -21.70 9.72
CA LEU A 264 -8.38 -21.97 8.45
C LEU A 264 -9.63 -22.81 8.70
N VAL A 265 -10.79 -22.33 8.21
CA VAL A 265 -12.05 -23.05 8.31
C VAL A 265 -12.20 -23.97 7.09
N LYS A 266 -12.30 -25.27 7.34
CA LYS A 266 -12.58 -26.28 6.31
C LYS A 266 -13.92 -26.95 6.54
N TYR A 267 -14.59 -27.32 5.46
CA TYR A 267 -15.82 -28.09 5.50
C TYR A 267 -15.52 -29.54 5.14
N ASN A 268 -15.79 -30.47 6.04
CA ASN A 268 -15.80 -31.89 5.69
C ASN A 268 -17.09 -32.21 4.95
N LEU A 269 -16.96 -32.67 3.70
CA LEU A 269 -18.08 -32.94 2.79
C LEU A 269 -18.81 -34.27 3.05
N THR A 270 -18.61 -34.91 4.20
CA THR A 270 -19.54 -35.96 4.66
C THR A 270 -20.93 -35.36 4.91
N ALA A 271 -21.98 -36.21 4.96
CA ALA A 271 -23.41 -35.84 4.99
C ALA A 271 -23.84 -34.72 5.97
N ASN A 272 -23.01 -34.37 6.96
CA ASN A 272 -23.30 -33.37 7.98
C ASN A 272 -22.53 -32.04 7.86
N LYS A 273 -21.75 -31.77 6.78
CA LYS A 273 -20.99 -30.51 6.57
C LYS A 273 -20.32 -29.98 7.86
N ILE A 274 -19.48 -30.81 8.48
CA ILE A 274 -18.83 -30.46 9.74
C ILE A 274 -17.75 -29.40 9.46
N LYS A 275 -17.81 -28.27 10.16
CA LYS A 275 -16.74 -27.27 10.18
C LYS A 275 -15.56 -27.78 11.01
N THR A 276 -14.37 -27.67 10.46
CA THR A 276 -13.10 -27.94 11.15
C THR A 276 -12.25 -26.69 11.13
N TYR A 277 -11.49 -26.48 12.20
CA TYR A 277 -10.64 -25.30 12.39
C TYR A 277 -9.21 -25.79 12.55
N GLU A 278 -8.36 -25.50 11.56
CA GLU A 278 -6.95 -25.86 11.59
C GLU A 278 -6.10 -24.62 11.85
N ASN A 279 -5.05 -24.72 12.66
CA ASN A 279 -4.18 -23.58 12.91
C ASN A 279 -3.53 -23.06 11.63
N LEU A 280 -3.66 -21.76 11.37
CA LEU A 280 -3.13 -21.10 10.18
C LEU A 280 -1.83 -20.38 10.51
N GLN A 281 -0.72 -20.98 10.11
CA GLN A 281 0.60 -20.35 10.11
C GLN A 281 1.05 -20.06 8.67
N THR A 282 0.86 -21.04 7.81
CA THR A 282 1.07 -20.95 6.37
C THR A 282 -0.01 -21.77 5.67
N TYR A 283 -0.39 -21.36 4.46
CA TYR A 283 -1.34 -22.03 3.62
C TYR A 283 -0.90 -21.96 2.15
N GLU A 284 -1.02 -23.10 1.48
CA GLU A 284 -0.80 -23.25 0.05
C GLU A 284 -1.93 -24.14 -0.50
N PRO A 285 -2.67 -23.71 -1.54
CA PRO A 285 -3.65 -24.56 -2.20
C PRO A 285 -2.99 -25.83 -2.77
N THR A 286 -3.68 -26.97 -2.68
CA THR A 286 -3.21 -28.22 -3.30
C THR A 286 -3.29 -28.21 -4.82
N THR A 287 -4.12 -27.33 -5.38
CA THR A 287 -4.35 -27.18 -6.81
C THR A 287 -4.20 -25.71 -7.17
N PRO A 288 -3.44 -25.37 -8.23
CA PRO A 288 -3.40 -24.02 -8.77
C PRO A 288 -4.80 -23.53 -9.15
N ILE A 289 -5.00 -22.22 -9.07
CA ILE A 289 -6.24 -21.55 -9.48
C ILE A 289 -6.21 -21.39 -11.00
N ASN A 290 -7.21 -21.88 -11.74
CA ASN A 290 -7.24 -21.70 -13.19
C ASN A 290 -7.53 -20.23 -13.56
N PRO A 291 -7.20 -19.80 -14.80
CA PRO A 291 -7.46 -18.44 -15.27
C PRO A 291 -8.93 -18.01 -15.07
N GLY A 292 -9.13 -16.86 -14.43
CA GLY A 292 -10.46 -16.29 -14.14
C GLY A 292 -11.21 -16.94 -12.98
N GLU A 293 -10.70 -18.04 -12.41
CA GLU A 293 -11.29 -18.67 -11.23
C GLU A 293 -10.89 -17.97 -9.94
N ASN A 294 -11.62 -18.28 -8.87
CA ASN A 294 -11.33 -17.81 -7.53
C ASN A 294 -11.09 -18.97 -6.57
N HIS A 295 -10.30 -18.69 -5.54
CA HIS A 295 -10.06 -19.57 -4.41
C HIS A 295 -10.48 -18.85 -3.13
N THR A 296 -11.50 -19.38 -2.46
CA THR A 296 -12.04 -18.81 -1.23
C THR A 296 -11.37 -19.42 0.00
N LEU A 297 -10.75 -18.56 0.80
CA LEU A 297 -10.26 -18.88 2.13
C LEU A 297 -11.22 -18.32 3.16
N ARG A 298 -11.62 -19.16 4.12
CA ARG A 298 -12.37 -18.72 5.28
C ARG A 298 -11.46 -18.76 6.49
N LEU A 299 -11.20 -17.59 7.04
CA LEU A 299 -10.34 -17.36 8.20
C LEU A 299 -11.22 -17.23 9.44
N ALA A 300 -10.79 -17.80 10.56
CA ALA A 300 -11.46 -17.64 11.84
C ALA A 300 -10.46 -17.24 12.93
N ILE A 301 -10.87 -16.37 13.84
CA ILE A 301 -10.06 -16.01 15.01
C ILE A 301 -10.31 -16.99 16.16
N ARG A 302 -9.25 -17.47 16.81
CA ARG A 302 -9.33 -18.20 18.08
C ARG A 302 -9.22 -17.23 19.25
N GLN A 303 -10.33 -16.56 19.59
CA GLN A 303 -10.36 -15.52 20.62
C GLN A 303 -9.86 -15.99 22.01
N ASN A 304 -10.06 -17.26 22.35
CA ASN A 304 -9.57 -17.83 23.62
C ASN A 304 -8.05 -17.93 23.69
N ASP A 305 -7.37 -17.98 22.55
CA ASP A 305 -5.91 -18.04 22.45
C ASP A 305 -5.28 -16.64 22.38
N MET A 306 -6.10 -15.57 22.38
CA MET A 306 -5.61 -14.19 22.39
C MET A 306 -5.12 -13.80 23.78
N ASN A 307 -3.86 -13.39 23.84
CA ASN A 307 -3.17 -12.95 25.06
C ASN A 307 -3.37 -11.46 25.37
N GLU A 308 -3.82 -10.67 24.39
CA GLU A 308 -4.08 -9.23 24.50
C GLU A 308 -5.51 -8.95 24.04
N ASP A 309 -6.08 -7.82 24.50
CA ASP A 309 -7.43 -7.40 24.11
C ASP A 309 -7.53 -6.98 22.65
N ILE A 310 -6.44 -6.43 22.11
CA ILE A 310 -6.29 -6.06 20.70
C ILE A 310 -4.95 -6.61 20.23
N ILE A 311 -4.95 -7.40 19.17
CA ILE A 311 -3.72 -7.86 18.51
C ILE A 311 -3.77 -7.40 17.06
N ARG A 312 -2.66 -6.87 16.57
CA ARG A 312 -2.42 -6.58 15.15
C ARG A 312 -1.24 -7.37 14.65
N SER A 313 -1.34 -7.88 13.43
CA SER A 313 -0.23 -8.53 12.73
C SER A 313 -0.40 -8.35 11.21
N LEU A 314 0.40 -9.06 10.42
CA LEU A 314 0.37 -9.01 8.97
C LEU A 314 0.19 -10.41 8.38
N LEU A 315 -0.66 -10.50 7.35
CA LEU A 315 -0.65 -11.63 6.42
C LEU A 315 0.12 -11.24 5.17
N MET A 316 1.07 -12.08 4.77
CA MET A 316 1.77 -11.95 3.50
C MET A 316 1.23 -12.98 2.52
N ILE A 317 0.92 -12.55 1.30
CA ILE A 317 0.48 -13.41 0.20
C ILE A 317 1.43 -13.20 -0.97
N THR A 318 2.01 -14.28 -1.47
CA THR A 318 2.86 -14.29 -2.67
C THR A 318 2.37 -15.32 -3.66
N ASP A 319 2.49 -15.05 -4.95
CA ASP A 319 2.22 -16.02 -6.01
C ASP A 319 3.51 -16.51 -6.70
N ASP A 320 3.35 -17.40 -7.68
CA ASP A 320 4.42 -17.96 -8.51
C ASP A 320 4.78 -17.09 -9.72
N ILE A 321 4.08 -15.96 -9.93
CA ILE A 321 4.39 -14.97 -10.97
C ILE A 321 5.34 -13.89 -10.42
N GLY A 322 5.20 -13.56 -9.13
CA GLY A 322 6.01 -12.59 -8.40
C GLY A 322 5.22 -11.44 -7.77
N ASP A 323 3.90 -11.55 -7.64
CA ASP A 323 3.11 -10.63 -6.81
C ASP A 323 3.39 -10.87 -5.32
N ARG A 324 3.36 -9.79 -4.53
CA ARG A 324 3.55 -9.83 -3.08
C ARG A 324 2.72 -8.77 -2.38
N PHE A 325 1.70 -9.21 -1.65
CA PHE A 325 0.83 -8.34 -0.87
C PHE A 325 1.02 -8.56 0.63
N TYR A 326 0.88 -7.47 1.39
CA TYR A 326 0.74 -7.52 2.83
C TYR A 326 -0.64 -7.00 3.20
N LEU A 327 -1.38 -7.77 3.99
CA LEU A 327 -2.70 -7.42 4.49
C LEU A 327 -2.58 -7.15 5.99
N PRO A 328 -2.91 -5.93 6.45
CA PRO A 328 -3.09 -5.64 7.85
C PRO A 328 -4.24 -6.48 8.42
N ILE A 329 -3.97 -7.15 9.54
CA ILE A 329 -4.97 -7.92 10.27
C ILE A 329 -5.06 -7.43 11.71
N GLN A 330 -6.28 -7.21 12.20
CA GLN A 330 -6.57 -6.84 13.58
C GLN A 330 -7.62 -7.78 14.17
N ALA A 331 -7.44 -8.17 15.42
CA ALA A 331 -8.42 -8.91 16.19
C ALA A 331 -8.67 -8.24 17.54
N GLU A 332 -9.94 -8.16 17.92
CA GLU A 332 -10.40 -7.65 19.21
C GLU A 332 -11.08 -8.76 20.02
N LYS A 333 -10.76 -8.82 21.31
CA LYS A 333 -11.34 -9.78 22.24
C LYS A 333 -12.70 -9.30 22.73
N VAL A 334 -13.64 -10.22 22.90
CA VAL A 334 -14.90 -9.94 23.59
C VAL A 334 -14.61 -9.57 25.04
N GLN A 335 -14.90 -8.32 25.41
CA GLN A 335 -14.83 -7.86 26.78
C GLN A 335 -16.00 -8.48 27.56
N VAL A 336 -15.70 -9.46 28.42
CA VAL A 336 -16.69 -9.99 29.35
C VAL A 336 -16.87 -8.94 30.45
N LYS A 337 -17.99 -8.21 30.39
CA LYS A 337 -18.38 -7.23 31.43
C LYS A 337 -18.79 -7.89 32.73
#